data_AF-A0A5N5TBE8-F1
#
_entry.id   AF-A0A5N5TBE8-F1
#
_cell.length_a   1.000
_cell.length_b   1.000
_cell.length_c   1.000
_cell.angle_alpha   90.00
_cell.angle_beta   90.00
_cell.angle_gamma   90.00
#
_symmetry.space_group_name_H-M   'P 1'
#
loop_
_entity.id
_entity.type
_entity.pdbx_description
1 polymer ?
#
loop_
_entity_poly.entity_id
_entity_poly.type
_entity_poly.pdbx_seq_one_letter_code
_entity_poly.pdbx_strand_id
1 'polypeptide(L)'
;MDLNFERTGEKTAIYCLAQNDWKLDLASDNFFQNPDHYYRENKQAIDKKKLEQFYNKYKDPNEPTKILAEGVMQLLDDLELPADSRLVLIFAWKLKAATQCEFTKEEFINGLTELGCDSVEKLKTKLPTYEDELRDNGKFKDFLSIHI
;
A
#
# COMPACT_ATOMS: atom_id res chain seq x y z
N MET A 1 2.43 29.42 20.88
CA MET A 1 1.46 28.41 20.44
C MET A 1 2.25 27.46 19.57
N ASP A 2 2.87 26.50 20.23
CA ASP A 2 3.91 25.62 19.71
C ASP A 2 3.28 24.62 18.73
N LEU A 3 3.53 24.83 17.43
CA LEU A 3 3.05 23.96 16.36
C LEU A 3 4.11 22.91 16.07
N ASN A 4 3.82 21.76 16.64
CA ASN A 4 4.51 20.48 16.59
C ASN A 4 4.91 20.09 15.14
N PHE A 5 6.16 20.35 14.76
CA PHE A 5 6.75 19.88 13.50
C PHE A 5 7.14 18.38 13.56
N GLU A 6 6.87 17.71 14.67
CA GLU A 6 7.32 16.33 14.95
C GLU A 6 6.51 15.24 14.20
N ARG A 7 5.70 15.62 13.20
CA ARG A 7 4.91 14.65 12.40
C ARG A 7 4.95 14.84 10.89
N THR A 8 5.72 15.78 10.36
CA THR A 8 5.99 15.87 8.92
C THR A 8 7.37 15.30 8.61
N GLY A 9 7.44 14.27 7.77
CA GLY A 9 8.71 13.65 7.40
C GLY A 9 9.73 14.67 6.87
N GLU A 10 11.01 14.51 7.23
CA GLU A 10 12.11 15.46 6.97
C GLU A 10 12.17 15.96 5.51
N LYS A 11 11.87 15.09 4.55
CA LYS A 11 11.86 15.42 3.12
C LYS A 11 10.71 16.35 2.71
N THR A 12 9.53 16.17 3.30
CA THR A 12 8.38 17.08 3.15
C THR A 12 8.75 18.45 3.70
N ALA A 13 9.32 18.50 4.90
CA ALA A 13 9.78 19.73 5.53
C ALA A 13 10.77 20.50 4.63
N ILE A 14 11.80 19.82 4.13
CA ILE A 14 12.82 20.41 3.26
C ILE A 14 12.20 20.92 1.95
N TYR A 15 11.30 20.15 1.33
CA TYR A 15 10.66 20.57 0.07
C TYR A 15 9.72 21.76 0.27
N CYS A 16 8.91 21.76 1.32
CA CYS A 16 8.09 22.91 1.70
C CYS A 16 8.92 24.17 1.84
N LEU A 17 10.03 24.11 2.59
CA LEU A 17 10.90 25.26 2.81
C LEU A 17 11.56 25.72 1.51
N ALA A 18 12.09 24.78 0.72
CA ALA A 18 12.75 25.11 -0.54
C ALA A 18 11.83 25.80 -1.56
N GLN A 19 10.53 25.50 -1.57
CA GLN A 19 9.55 26.13 -2.47
C GLN A 19 9.01 27.47 -1.95
N ASN A 20 9.30 27.83 -0.69
CA ASN A 20 8.76 29.00 -0.03
C ASN A 20 9.85 29.89 0.57
N ASP A 21 11.00 29.99 -0.12
CA ASP A 21 12.16 30.82 0.26
C ASP A 21 12.65 30.58 1.70
N TRP A 22 12.50 29.36 2.21
CA TRP A 22 12.83 28.95 3.58
C TRP A 22 12.07 29.71 4.67
N LYS A 23 10.95 30.35 4.33
CA LYS A 23 10.09 31.04 5.28
C LYS A 23 9.12 30.05 5.89
N LEU A 24 9.35 29.71 7.16
CA LEU A 24 8.58 28.69 7.88
C LEU A 24 7.08 28.99 7.92
N ASP A 25 6.69 30.23 8.21
CA ASP A 25 5.29 30.63 8.31
C ASP A 25 4.55 30.45 6.97
N LEU A 26 5.17 30.85 5.86
CA LEU A 26 4.65 30.68 4.50
C LEU A 26 4.61 29.21 4.07
N ALA A 27 5.68 28.47 4.33
CA ALA A 27 5.78 27.05 4.02
C ALA A 27 4.71 26.24 4.77
N SER A 28 4.43 26.61 6.01
CA SER A 28 3.41 25.98 6.84
C SER A 28 2.01 26.29 6.30
N ASP A 29 1.69 27.57 6.07
CA ASP A 29 0.38 27.97 5.52
C ASP A 29 0.11 27.29 4.17
N ASN A 30 1.09 27.28 3.27
CA ASN A 30 0.97 26.63 1.96
C ASN A 30 0.86 25.11 2.04
N PHE A 31 1.54 24.46 2.99
CA PHE A 31 1.36 23.03 3.25
C PHE A 31 -0.05 22.74 3.79
N PHE A 32 -0.56 23.55 4.72
CA PHE A 32 -1.91 23.39 5.25
C PHE A 32 -3.00 23.61 4.18
N GLN A 33 -2.76 24.52 3.25
CA GLN A 33 -3.68 24.77 2.14
C GLN A 33 -3.62 23.71 1.04
N ASN A 34 -2.45 23.11 0.76
CA ASN A 34 -2.26 22.14 -0.32
C ASN A 34 -1.33 20.97 0.10
N PRO A 35 -1.74 20.12 1.06
CA PRO A 35 -0.88 19.10 1.62
C PRO A 35 -0.37 18.11 0.55
N ASP A 36 -1.20 17.70 -0.42
CA ASP A 36 -0.82 16.79 -1.50
C ASP A 36 0.29 17.31 -2.41
N HIS A 37 0.37 18.63 -2.62
CA HIS A 37 1.39 19.24 -3.50
C HIS A 37 2.78 19.20 -2.87
N TYR A 38 2.83 19.29 -1.54
CA TYR A 38 4.05 19.44 -0.78
C TYR A 38 4.51 18.17 -0.09
N TYR A 39 3.61 17.20 0.09
CA TYR A 39 3.92 15.93 0.72
C TYR A 39 4.99 15.16 -0.09
N ARG A 40 6.19 15.09 0.49
CA ARG A 40 7.37 14.41 -0.06
C ARG A 40 7.90 13.39 0.94
N GLU A 41 7.03 12.68 1.63
CA GLU A 41 7.48 11.45 2.25
C GLU A 41 7.75 10.43 1.15
N ASN A 42 8.80 9.63 1.34
CA ASN A 42 9.05 8.51 0.45
C ASN A 42 7.75 7.69 0.37
N LYS A 43 7.03 7.73 -0.76
CA LYS A 43 6.47 6.47 -1.28
C LYS A 43 7.66 5.52 -1.22
N GLN A 44 7.67 4.61 -0.23
CA GLN A 44 8.83 3.77 0.02
C GLN A 44 9.29 3.25 -1.33
N ALA A 45 10.53 3.59 -1.72
CA ALA A 45 11.00 3.27 -3.05
C ALA A 45 10.91 1.75 -3.18
N ILE A 46 9.96 1.29 -4.00
CA ILE A 46 9.74 -0.12 -4.25
C ILE A 46 10.97 -0.64 -4.97
N ASP A 47 11.63 -1.62 -4.39
CA ASP A 47 12.66 -2.34 -5.10
C ASP A 47 11.98 -3.28 -6.09
N LYS A 48 11.90 -2.84 -7.36
CA LYS A 48 11.27 -3.61 -8.44
C LYS A 48 11.84 -5.03 -8.56
N LYS A 49 13.13 -5.22 -8.27
CA LYS A 49 13.76 -6.53 -8.36
C LYS A 49 13.28 -7.44 -7.22
N LYS A 50 13.16 -6.90 -6.00
CA LYS A 50 12.57 -7.65 -4.88
C LYS A 50 11.11 -7.96 -5.13
N LEU A 51 10.34 -7.02 -5.66
CA LEU A 51 8.93 -7.23 -5.98
C LEU A 51 8.74 -8.33 -7.05
N GLU A 52 9.58 -8.36 -8.09
CA GLU A 52 9.57 -9.45 -9.06
C GLU A 52 9.95 -10.79 -8.43
N GLN A 53 10.95 -10.83 -7.54
CA GLN A 53 11.30 -12.05 -6.79
C GLN A 53 10.15 -12.50 -5.88
N PHE A 54 9.45 -11.55 -5.28
CA PHE A 54 8.31 -11.80 -4.42
C PHE A 54 7.18 -12.44 -5.20
N TYR A 55 6.84 -11.92 -6.39
CA TYR A 55 5.88 -12.56 -7.29
C TYR A 55 6.34 -13.96 -7.74
N ASN A 56 7.61 -14.12 -8.12
CA ASN A 56 8.14 -15.39 -8.59
C ASN A 56 8.10 -16.50 -7.53
N LYS A 57 8.02 -16.17 -6.24
CA LYS A 57 7.89 -17.16 -5.15
C LYS A 57 6.53 -17.87 -5.18
N TYR A 58 5.46 -17.21 -5.63
CA TYR A 58 4.09 -17.75 -5.54
C TYR A 58 3.43 -18.00 -6.89
N LYS A 59 4.01 -17.54 -7.99
CA LYS A 59 3.44 -17.77 -9.32
C LYS A 59 3.29 -19.27 -9.62
N ASP A 60 2.30 -19.61 -10.41
CA ASP A 60 2.12 -20.99 -10.88
C ASP A 60 3.25 -21.37 -11.87
N PRO A 61 3.84 -22.57 -11.76
CA PRO A 61 4.92 -23.01 -12.65
C PRO A 61 4.44 -23.25 -14.10
N ASN A 62 3.15 -23.56 -14.29
CA ASN A 62 2.54 -23.79 -15.60
C ASN A 62 1.89 -22.51 -16.16
N GLU A 63 1.41 -21.62 -15.30
CA GLU A 63 0.83 -20.32 -15.65
C GLU A 63 1.59 -19.14 -15.01
N PRO A 64 2.76 -18.75 -15.56
CA PRO A 64 3.66 -17.79 -14.91
C PRO A 64 3.10 -16.36 -14.81
N THR A 65 1.97 -16.07 -15.45
CA THR A 65 1.24 -14.80 -15.38
C THR A 65 0.19 -14.77 -14.26
N LYS A 66 0.05 -15.86 -13.49
CA LYS A 66 -0.88 -15.97 -12.38
C LYS A 66 -0.23 -16.56 -11.13
N ILE A 67 -0.79 -16.20 -9.98
CA ILE A 67 -0.69 -16.91 -8.71
C ILE A 67 -2.04 -17.59 -8.55
N LEU A 68 -2.09 -18.92 -8.61
CA LEU A 68 -3.31 -19.70 -8.42
C LEU A 68 -3.51 -20.09 -6.95
N ALA A 69 -4.55 -20.86 -6.65
CA ALA A 69 -4.97 -21.20 -5.29
C ALA A 69 -3.82 -21.73 -4.39
N GLU A 70 -2.95 -22.60 -4.90
CA GLU A 70 -1.81 -23.11 -4.12
C GLU A 70 -0.81 -21.99 -3.75
N GLY A 71 -0.49 -21.12 -4.71
CA GLY A 71 0.36 -19.96 -4.49
C GLY A 71 -0.27 -18.93 -3.56
N VAL A 72 -1.59 -18.73 -3.65
CA VAL A 72 -2.35 -17.87 -2.72
C VAL A 72 -2.29 -18.45 -1.30
N MET A 73 -2.52 -19.74 -1.13
CA MET A 73 -2.44 -20.38 0.19
C MET A 73 -1.04 -20.24 0.81
N GLN A 74 0.01 -20.46 0.02
CA GLN A 74 1.38 -20.27 0.49
C GLN A 74 1.66 -18.81 0.86
N LEU A 75 1.16 -17.85 0.07
CA LEU A 75 1.30 -16.43 0.38
C LEU A 75 0.59 -16.06 1.69
N LEU A 76 -0.62 -16.58 1.93
CA LEU A 76 -1.37 -16.34 3.16
C LEU A 76 -0.69 -16.96 4.39
N ASP A 77 -0.11 -18.16 4.24
CA ASP A 77 0.69 -18.81 5.29
C ASP A 77 1.94 -17.97 5.64
N ASP A 78 2.70 -17.54 4.62
CA ASP A 78 3.84 -16.64 4.81
C ASP A 78 3.43 -15.30 5.45
N LEU A 79 2.23 -14.80 5.16
CA LEU A 79 1.63 -13.61 5.77
C LEU A 79 1.08 -13.87 7.18
N GLU A 80 1.04 -15.11 7.66
CA GLU A 80 0.41 -15.53 8.92
C GLU A 80 -1.07 -15.11 8.99
N LEU A 81 -1.77 -15.18 7.85
CA LEU A 81 -3.17 -14.81 7.74
C LEU A 81 -4.05 -16.06 7.57
N PRO A 82 -5.05 -16.26 8.45
CA PRO A 82 -6.09 -17.27 8.24
C PRO A 82 -6.85 -16.98 6.94
N ALA A 83 -7.19 -18.02 6.18
CA ALA A 83 -7.90 -17.87 4.90
C ALA A 83 -9.29 -17.20 5.05
N ASP A 84 -9.91 -17.30 6.21
CA ASP A 84 -11.19 -16.70 6.58
C ASP A 84 -11.04 -15.29 7.21
N SER A 85 -9.82 -14.77 7.33
CA SER A 85 -9.57 -13.47 7.91
C SER A 85 -10.06 -12.34 7.01
N ARG A 86 -10.68 -11.32 7.62
CA ARG A 86 -11.04 -10.07 6.93
C ARG A 86 -9.84 -9.41 6.23
N LEU A 87 -8.64 -9.57 6.79
CA LEU A 87 -7.41 -9.03 6.18
C LEU A 87 -7.12 -9.63 4.80
N VAL A 88 -7.57 -10.87 4.53
CA VAL A 88 -7.44 -11.49 3.20
C VAL A 88 -8.31 -10.74 2.18
N LEU A 89 -9.55 -10.40 2.56
CA LEU A 89 -10.43 -9.59 1.72
C LEU A 89 -9.86 -8.19 1.48
N ILE A 90 -9.29 -7.56 2.52
CA ILE A 90 -8.65 -6.25 2.38
C ILE A 90 -7.45 -6.33 1.43
N PHE A 91 -6.67 -7.41 1.54
CA PHE A 91 -5.55 -7.63 0.65
C PHE A 91 -6.01 -7.78 -0.80
N ALA A 92 -7.01 -8.62 -1.07
CA ALA A 92 -7.60 -8.79 -2.40
C ALA A 92 -8.15 -7.46 -2.96
N TRP A 93 -8.83 -6.67 -2.12
CA TRP A 93 -9.31 -5.33 -2.48
C TRP A 93 -8.20 -4.39 -2.90
N LYS A 94 -7.13 -4.32 -2.10
CA LYS A 94 -6.00 -3.43 -2.38
C LYS A 94 -5.25 -3.82 -3.65
N LEU A 95 -5.26 -5.10 -4.01
CA LEU A 95 -4.73 -5.59 -5.29
C LEU A 95 -5.72 -5.48 -6.45
N LYS A 96 -6.97 -5.05 -6.18
CA LYS A 96 -8.06 -4.95 -7.16
C LYS A 96 -8.29 -6.29 -7.85
N ALA A 97 -8.22 -7.38 -7.10
CA ALA A 97 -8.37 -8.72 -7.62
C ALA A 97 -9.75 -8.90 -8.27
N ALA A 98 -9.74 -9.42 -9.50
CA ALA A 98 -10.96 -9.67 -10.27
C ALA A 98 -11.58 -11.05 -9.99
N THR A 99 -10.80 -12.02 -9.52
CA THR A 99 -11.23 -13.41 -9.31
C THR A 99 -10.80 -13.92 -7.94
N GLN A 100 -11.65 -14.68 -7.25
CA GLN A 100 -11.28 -15.31 -5.98
C GLN A 100 -10.19 -16.38 -6.18
N CYS A 101 -9.35 -16.57 -5.17
CA CYS A 101 -8.33 -17.62 -5.12
C CYS A 101 -7.27 -17.55 -6.23
N GLU A 102 -7.16 -16.43 -6.94
CA GLU A 102 -6.05 -16.17 -7.84
C GLU A 102 -5.68 -14.68 -7.87
N PHE A 103 -4.46 -14.40 -8.30
CA PHE A 103 -4.02 -13.06 -8.69
C PHE A 103 -3.29 -13.14 -10.01
N THR A 104 -3.59 -12.25 -10.94
CA THR A 104 -2.74 -12.00 -12.10
C THR A 104 -1.45 -11.31 -11.66
N LYS A 105 -0.40 -11.44 -12.49
CA LYS A 105 0.86 -10.70 -12.28
C LYS A 105 0.62 -9.20 -12.19
N GLU A 106 -0.26 -8.66 -13.02
CA GLU A 106 -0.54 -7.24 -13.06
C GLU A 106 -1.20 -6.74 -11.77
N GLU A 107 -2.23 -7.44 -11.28
CA GLU A 107 -2.89 -7.13 -10.00
C GLU A 107 -1.87 -7.15 -8.86
N PHE A 108 -1.03 -8.19 -8.79
CA PHE A 108 -0.04 -8.34 -7.74
C PHE A 108 1.03 -7.24 -7.78
N ILE A 109 1.66 -7.03 -8.94
CA ILE A 109 2.76 -6.05 -9.07
C ILE A 109 2.25 -4.62 -8.89
N ASN A 110 1.11 -4.27 -9.52
CA ASN A 110 0.56 -2.92 -9.42
C ASN A 110 0.02 -2.65 -8.01
N GLY A 111 -0.75 -3.58 -7.44
CA GLY A 111 -1.31 -3.45 -6.11
C GLY A 111 -0.21 -3.29 -5.05
N LEU A 112 0.82 -4.13 -5.09
CA LEU A 112 1.94 -4.01 -4.16
C LEU A 112 2.78 -2.75 -4.36
N THR A 113 2.90 -2.27 -5.59
CA THR A 113 3.54 -0.98 -5.89
C THR A 113 2.74 0.18 -5.30
N GLU A 114 1.42 0.18 -5.46
CA GLU A 114 0.51 1.18 -4.87
C GLU A 114 0.57 1.13 -3.33
N LEU A 115 0.67 -0.07 -2.75
CA LEU A 115 0.81 -0.29 -1.31
C LEU A 115 2.19 0.07 -0.75
N GLY A 116 3.20 0.27 -1.61
CA GLY A 116 4.58 0.50 -1.16
C GLY A 116 5.21 -0.73 -0.50
N CYS A 117 4.77 -1.94 -0.84
CA CYS A 117 5.27 -3.21 -0.30
C CYS A 117 6.03 -4.02 -1.37
N ASP A 118 7.26 -4.42 -1.08
CA ASP A 118 8.08 -5.31 -1.94
C ASP A 118 8.49 -6.61 -1.22
N SER A 119 7.92 -6.86 -0.03
CA SER A 119 8.16 -8.06 0.77
C SER A 119 6.96 -8.40 1.66
N VAL A 120 6.92 -9.65 2.13
CA VAL A 120 5.95 -10.16 3.11
C VAL A 120 5.96 -9.32 4.39
N GLU A 121 7.14 -8.95 4.89
CA GLU A 121 7.29 -8.19 6.14
C GLU A 121 6.62 -6.81 6.06
N LYS A 122 6.76 -6.14 4.92
CA LYS A 122 6.09 -4.85 4.69
C LYS A 122 4.57 -5.00 4.62
N LEU A 123 4.08 -6.06 3.99
CA LEU A 123 2.65 -6.36 3.95
C LEU A 123 2.08 -6.66 5.34
N LYS A 124 2.75 -7.50 6.14
CA LYS A 124 2.34 -7.79 7.53
C LYS A 124 2.18 -6.52 8.36
N THR A 125 3.09 -5.56 8.16
CA THR A 125 3.03 -4.27 8.86
C THR A 125 1.91 -3.37 8.32
N LYS A 126 1.66 -3.40 7.00
CA LYS A 126 0.73 -2.48 6.33
C LYS A 126 -0.72 -2.94 6.37
N LEU A 127 -1.01 -4.23 6.23
CA LEU A 127 -2.38 -4.75 6.13
C LEU A 127 -3.28 -4.35 7.31
N PRO A 128 -2.83 -4.44 8.58
CA PRO A 128 -3.64 -4.03 9.73
C PRO A 128 -4.02 -2.54 9.71
N THR A 129 -3.18 -1.68 9.11
CA THR A 129 -3.45 -0.23 9.04
C THR A 129 -4.63 0.11 8.13
N TYR A 130 -4.98 -0.77 7.19
CA TYR A 130 -6.12 -0.58 6.29
C TYR A 130 -7.46 -0.98 6.91
N GLU A 131 -7.47 -1.67 8.04
CA GLU A 131 -8.71 -1.93 8.78
C GLU A 131 -9.36 -0.63 9.26
N ASP A 132 -8.55 0.35 9.66
CA ASP A 132 -9.03 1.67 10.08
C ASP A 132 -9.54 2.51 8.90
N GLU A 133 -8.95 2.36 7.70
CA GLU A 133 -9.45 3.03 6.49
C GLU A 133 -10.86 2.58 6.10
N LEU A 134 -11.24 1.34 6.43
CA LEU A 134 -12.59 0.83 6.19
C LEU A 134 -13.64 1.37 7.17
N ARG A 135 -13.26 2.24 8.11
CA ARG A 135 -14.22 3.02 8.90
C ARG A 135 -14.82 4.17 8.08
N ASP A 136 -14.17 4.57 6.99
CA ASP A 136 -14.75 5.49 6.03
C ASP A 136 -15.91 4.82 5.26
N ASN A 137 -17.08 5.44 5.30
CA ASN A 137 -18.31 4.86 4.73
C ASN A 137 -18.24 4.70 3.20
N GLY A 138 -17.45 5.54 2.52
CA GLY A 138 -17.22 5.45 1.08
C GLY A 138 -16.34 4.26 0.71
N LYS A 139 -15.17 4.16 1.37
CA LYS A 139 -14.24 3.03 1.16
C LYS A 139 -14.83 1.69 1.57
N PHE A 140 -15.66 1.67 2.61
CA PHE A 140 -16.34 0.46 3.04
C PHE A 140 -17.33 -0.07 1.97
N LYS A 141 -18.07 0.82 1.32
CA LYS A 141 -18.99 0.43 0.23
C LYS A 141 -18.23 -0.13 -0.98
N ASP A 142 -17.13 0.51 -1.35
CA ASP A 142 -16.27 0.04 -2.44
C ASP A 142 -15.68 -1.35 -2.12
N PHE A 143 -15.17 -1.53 -0.89
CA PHE A 143 -14.70 -2.81 -0.37
C PHE A 143 -15.77 -3.92 -0.42
N LEU A 144 -17.03 -3.60 -0.09
CA LEU A 144 -18.13 -4.56 -0.18
C LEU A 144 -18.62 -4.81 -1.62
N SER A 145 -18.33 -3.91 -2.56
CA SER A 145 -18.73 -4.05 -3.96
C SER A 145 -17.86 -5.05 -4.72
N ILE A 146 -16.74 -5.44 -4.14
CA ILE A 146 -15.89 -6.52 -4.63
C ILE A 146 -16.74 -7.78 -4.74
N HIS A 147 -17.01 -8.21 -5.97
CA HIS A 147 -17.58 -9.52 -6.27
C HIS A 147 -16.43 -10.45 -6.64
N ILE A 148 -15.75 -11.00 -5.64
CA ILE A 148 -14.92 -12.21 -5.77
C ILE A 148 -15.53 -13.31 -4.93
#